data_AF-A0A834XNT5-F1
#
_entry.id   AF-A0A834XNT5-F1
#
_cell.length_a   1.000
_cell.length_b   1.000
_cell.length_c   1.000
_cell.angle_alpha   90.00
_cell.angle_beta   90.00
_cell.angle_gamma   90.00
#
_symmetry.space_group_name_H-M   'P 1'
#
loop_
_entity.id
_entity.type
_entity.pdbx_description
1 polymer ?
#
loop_
_entity_poly.entity_id
_entity_poly.type
_entity_poly.pdbx_seq_one_letter_code
_entity_poly.pdbx_strand_id
1 'polypeptide(L)'
;MLPLILLSLLMAQGIYAGPEEDEGVKYANNCEACKVLAIELQARLRETGKTSEVLQLGYSVDDVAPRKLKQYVKSELRFIESLEGLCDRILEYNIHKERTDSTRFAKGMSQTFQTLHGLVDKGVKVELGIPYELWDKPSVEITNMKSQCETLLEEYEDDLREWYEADAEADVENRVELIDYLCVQKVLKNKDSSCLKEKGDTGNSIERKESKSDEGKTKDDKSKKSNQDSDDDDDEDDEDRKEKIRQLIKKKAEEQAKKDSKKNSKKDSKKDSKKTKKTKNDVKIEL
;
A
#
# COMPACT_ATOMS: atom_id res chain seq x y z
N MET A 1 -57.70 4.60 -25.86
CA MET A 1 -56.64 5.31 -26.59
C MET A 1 -56.15 6.53 -25.80
N LEU A 2 -56.75 7.72 -25.89
CA LEU A 2 -56.26 8.94 -25.21
C LEU A 2 -55.76 8.77 -23.74
N PRO A 3 -56.51 8.15 -22.80
CA PRO A 3 -56.05 8.07 -21.41
C PRO A 3 -54.78 7.22 -21.20
N LEU A 4 -54.51 6.25 -22.08
CA LEU A 4 -53.27 5.47 -22.04
C LEU A 4 -52.06 6.29 -22.51
N ILE A 5 -52.27 7.16 -23.50
CA ILE A 5 -51.23 8.07 -24.03
C ILE A 5 -50.86 9.11 -22.96
N LEU A 6 -51.86 9.65 -22.26
CA LEU A 6 -51.63 10.59 -21.16
C LEU A 6 -50.85 9.94 -19.99
N LEU A 7 -51.16 8.68 -19.66
CA LEU A 7 -50.44 7.92 -18.64
C LEU A 7 -48.98 7.65 -19.04
N SER A 8 -48.71 7.32 -20.32
CA SER A 8 -47.34 7.17 -20.81
C SER A 8 -46.54 8.48 -20.82
N LEU A 9 -47.20 9.63 -20.95
CA LEU A 9 -46.53 10.94 -20.94
C LEU A 9 -46.14 11.37 -19.51
N LEU A 10 -46.92 11.01 -18.50
CA LEU A 10 -46.57 11.18 -17.08
C LEU A 10 -45.36 10.31 -16.69
N MET A 11 -45.29 9.07 -17.18
CA MET A 11 -44.13 8.19 -16.99
C MET A 11 -42.87 8.69 -17.71
N ALA A 12 -43.00 9.59 -18.68
CA ALA A 12 -41.87 10.21 -19.39
C ALA A 12 -41.24 11.40 -18.62
N GLN A 13 -41.86 11.86 -17.54
CA GLN A 13 -41.23 12.81 -16.59
C GLN A 13 -40.30 12.08 -15.60
N GLY A 14 -39.52 11.12 -16.11
CA GLY A 14 -38.44 10.50 -15.35
C GLY A 14 -37.44 11.56 -14.91
N ILE A 15 -36.98 11.45 -13.66
CA ILE A 15 -36.13 12.46 -13.03
C ILE A 15 -34.83 12.60 -13.82
N TYR A 16 -34.68 13.73 -14.51
CA TYR A 16 -33.38 14.20 -14.97
C TYR A 16 -32.60 14.63 -13.73
N ALA A 17 -31.83 13.70 -13.16
CA ALA A 17 -30.68 14.07 -12.37
C ALA A 17 -29.73 14.85 -13.29
N GLY A 18 -29.43 16.09 -12.94
CA GLY A 18 -28.41 16.88 -13.63
C GLY A 18 -27.02 16.30 -13.38
N PRO A 19 -25.99 16.77 -14.11
CA PRO A 19 -24.61 16.48 -13.71
C PRO A 19 -24.36 17.04 -12.31
N GLU A 20 -23.97 16.16 -11.38
CA GLU A 20 -23.82 16.45 -9.94
C GLU A 20 -22.69 17.46 -9.62
N GLU A 21 -21.92 17.87 -10.63
CA GLU A 21 -20.79 18.80 -10.52
C GLU A 21 -21.21 20.25 -10.21
N ASP A 22 -22.46 20.64 -10.49
CA ASP A 22 -23.00 21.98 -10.20
C ASP A 22 -23.15 22.27 -8.68
N GLU A 23 -23.11 21.26 -7.81
CA GLU A 23 -23.23 21.42 -6.35
C GLU A 23 -21.87 21.56 -5.61
N GLY A 24 -20.74 21.54 -6.32
CA GLY A 24 -19.40 21.81 -5.75
C GLY A 24 -18.82 20.72 -4.84
N VAL A 25 -19.46 19.54 -4.81
CA VAL A 25 -19.04 18.33 -4.12
C VAL A 25 -18.30 17.44 -5.12
N LYS A 26 -17.05 17.02 -4.84
CA LYS A 26 -16.24 16.19 -5.75
C LYS A 26 -15.83 14.87 -5.11
N TYR A 27 -16.64 13.85 -5.34
CA TYR A 27 -16.40 12.48 -4.88
C TYR A 27 -15.04 11.91 -5.31
N ALA A 28 -14.62 10.83 -4.63
CA ALA A 28 -13.54 9.98 -5.11
C ALA A 28 -13.97 9.24 -6.39
N ASN A 29 -13.08 9.08 -7.35
CA ASN A 29 -13.28 8.14 -8.45
C ASN A 29 -12.76 6.74 -8.07
N ASN A 30 -13.10 5.70 -8.84
CA ASN A 30 -12.73 4.31 -8.55
C ASN A 30 -11.19 4.09 -8.45
N CYS A 31 -10.37 4.90 -9.13
CA CYS A 31 -8.90 4.84 -8.99
C CYS A 31 -8.48 5.33 -7.60
N GLU A 32 -9.03 6.48 -7.17
CA GLU A 32 -8.75 7.11 -5.88
C GLU A 32 -9.25 6.26 -4.70
N ALA A 33 -10.48 5.75 -4.76
CA ALA A 33 -11.04 4.86 -3.74
C ALA A 33 -10.26 3.54 -3.65
N CYS A 34 -9.89 2.92 -4.79
CA CYS A 34 -9.06 1.72 -4.79
C CYS A 34 -7.65 1.99 -4.24
N LYS A 35 -7.03 3.13 -4.58
CA LYS A 35 -5.72 3.54 -4.05
C LYS A 35 -5.75 3.61 -2.52
N VAL A 36 -6.78 4.24 -1.94
CA VAL A 36 -6.95 4.32 -0.48
C VAL A 36 -7.16 2.94 0.14
N LEU A 37 -8.08 2.12 -0.39
CA LEU A 37 -8.33 0.76 0.06
C LEU A 37 -7.06 -0.11 0.04
N ALA A 38 -6.30 -0.10 -1.07
CA ALA A 38 -5.08 -0.89 -1.21
C ALA A 38 -3.95 -0.41 -0.28
N ILE A 39 -3.90 0.87 0.08
CA ILE A 39 -2.96 1.42 1.06
C ILE A 39 -3.36 0.98 2.48
N GLU A 40 -4.62 1.13 2.87
CA GLU A 40 -5.09 0.75 4.20
C GLU A 40 -5.02 -0.76 4.45
N LEU A 41 -5.39 -1.60 3.47
CA LEU A 41 -5.26 -3.05 3.61
C LEU A 41 -3.78 -3.47 3.77
N GLN A 42 -2.86 -2.87 2.99
CA GLN A 42 -1.43 -3.10 3.20
C GLN A 42 -0.94 -2.61 4.57
N ALA A 43 -1.44 -1.47 5.08
CA ALA A 43 -1.09 -0.95 6.39
C ALA A 43 -1.58 -1.89 7.51
N ARG A 44 -2.86 -2.29 7.46
CA ARG A 44 -3.50 -3.25 8.37
C ARG A 44 -2.76 -4.59 8.39
N LEU A 45 -2.38 -5.12 7.23
CA LEU A 45 -1.57 -6.33 7.14
C LEU A 45 -0.15 -6.14 7.70
N ARG A 46 0.49 -4.99 7.49
CA ARG A 46 1.80 -4.65 8.11
C ARG A 46 1.71 -4.48 9.64
N GLU A 47 0.55 -4.14 10.19
CA GLU A 47 0.31 -4.16 11.64
C GLU A 47 0.21 -5.60 12.16
N THR A 48 -0.76 -6.38 11.66
CA THR A 48 -1.06 -7.73 12.17
C THR A 48 0.06 -8.73 11.92
N GLY A 49 0.82 -8.55 10.82
CA GLY A 49 1.94 -9.39 10.43
C GLY A 49 3.18 -9.31 11.32
N LYS A 50 3.19 -8.44 12.35
CA LYS A 50 4.26 -8.37 13.37
C LYS A 50 4.15 -9.49 14.41
N THR A 51 3.00 -10.15 14.50
CA THR A 51 2.77 -11.27 15.44
C THR A 51 3.37 -12.57 14.89
N SER A 52 3.93 -13.41 15.76
CA SER A 52 4.55 -14.69 15.39
C SER A 52 3.73 -15.90 15.86
N GLU A 53 2.41 -15.74 15.95
CA GLU A 53 1.51 -16.77 16.46
C GLU A 53 1.37 -17.97 15.50
N VAL A 54 1.15 -19.15 16.07
CA VAL A 54 0.95 -20.41 15.34
C VAL A 54 -0.37 -21.03 15.78
N LEU A 55 -1.35 -21.00 14.88
CA LEU A 55 -2.67 -21.60 15.08
C LEU A 55 -2.58 -23.12 15.00
N GLN A 56 -3.30 -23.80 15.87
CA GLN A 56 -3.40 -25.26 15.91
C GLN A 56 -4.78 -25.71 15.43
N LEU A 57 -4.84 -26.33 14.25
CA LEU A 57 -6.09 -26.71 13.59
C LEU A 57 -6.44 -28.19 13.81
N GLY A 58 -7.72 -28.41 14.12
CA GLY A 58 -8.34 -29.73 14.25
C GLY A 58 -8.59 -30.17 15.69
N TYR A 59 -9.73 -30.82 15.91
CA TYR A 59 -10.10 -31.43 17.19
C TYR A 59 -9.74 -32.92 17.16
N SER A 60 -8.73 -33.32 17.93
CA SER A 60 -8.30 -34.72 18.07
C SER A 60 -9.08 -35.41 19.18
N VAL A 61 -10.02 -36.30 18.83
CA VAL A 61 -10.79 -37.09 19.82
C VAL A 61 -9.93 -38.24 20.39
N ASP A 62 -9.16 -38.90 19.53
CA ASP A 62 -8.48 -40.16 19.86
C ASP A 62 -6.95 -40.03 20.02
N ASP A 63 -6.41 -38.80 19.97
CA ASP A 63 -4.97 -38.43 20.05
C ASP A 63 -3.98 -39.12 19.08
N VAL A 64 -4.43 -40.01 18.18
CA VAL A 64 -3.59 -40.77 17.25
C VAL A 64 -2.85 -39.90 16.20
N ALA A 65 -3.33 -38.68 15.94
CA ALA A 65 -2.82 -37.81 14.88
C ALA A 65 -2.33 -36.45 15.42
N PRO A 66 -1.12 -35.99 15.04
CA PRO A 66 -0.64 -34.67 15.43
C PRO A 66 -1.46 -33.56 14.75
N ARG A 67 -1.92 -32.59 15.55
CA ARG A 67 -2.72 -31.45 15.06
C ARG A 67 -1.92 -30.58 14.08
N LYS A 68 -2.58 -30.06 13.05
CA LYS A 68 -1.93 -29.25 12.01
C LYS A 68 -1.59 -27.87 12.56
N LEU A 69 -0.39 -27.37 12.26
CA LEU A 69 0.06 -26.02 12.64
C LEU A 69 0.08 -25.11 11.41
N LYS A 70 -0.61 -23.96 11.46
CA LYS A 70 -0.51 -22.89 10.43
C LYS A 70 -0.07 -21.60 11.13
N GLN A 71 0.87 -20.86 10.55
CA GLN A 71 1.24 -19.54 11.08
C GLN A 71 0.04 -18.59 10.95
N TYR A 72 -0.25 -17.79 11.98
CA TYR A 72 -1.31 -16.78 11.96
C TYR A 72 -1.12 -15.80 10.78
N VAL A 73 0.14 -15.40 10.53
CA VAL A 73 0.55 -14.56 9.38
C VAL A 73 0.18 -15.17 8.02
N LYS A 74 0.00 -16.50 7.91
CA LYS A 74 -0.45 -17.20 6.69
C LYS A 74 -1.87 -17.76 6.82
N SER A 75 -2.64 -17.33 7.82
CA SER A 75 -3.99 -17.81 8.07
C SER A 75 -5.05 -16.98 7.35
N GLU A 76 -6.10 -17.66 6.90
CA GLU A 76 -7.34 -17.06 6.38
C GLU A 76 -8.09 -16.30 7.48
N LEU A 77 -8.00 -16.78 8.73
CA LEU A 77 -8.49 -16.08 9.92
C LEU A 77 -7.96 -14.65 10.01
N ARG A 78 -6.63 -14.47 9.93
CA ARG A 78 -5.98 -13.15 9.90
C ARG A 78 -6.45 -12.28 8.72
N PHE A 79 -6.74 -12.87 7.57
CA PHE A 79 -7.24 -12.12 6.41
C PHE A 79 -8.61 -11.51 6.71
N ILE A 80 -9.55 -12.32 7.21
CA ILE A 80 -10.90 -11.88 7.61
C ILE A 80 -10.81 -10.80 8.72
N GLU A 81 -10.01 -11.02 9.77
CA GLU A 81 -9.72 -10.05 10.85
C GLU A 81 -8.98 -8.76 10.39
N SER A 82 -8.47 -8.76 9.16
CA SER A 82 -7.83 -7.60 8.52
C SER A 82 -8.74 -6.89 7.52
N LEU A 83 -9.86 -7.50 7.10
CA LEU A 83 -10.93 -6.82 6.35
C LEU A 83 -11.97 -6.19 7.30
N GLU A 84 -12.23 -6.81 8.45
CA GLU A 84 -13.17 -6.28 9.44
C GLU A 84 -12.74 -4.89 9.94
N GLY A 85 -13.67 -3.92 9.87
CA GLY A 85 -13.44 -2.52 10.25
C GLY A 85 -12.47 -1.75 9.35
N LEU A 86 -12.03 -2.31 8.21
CA LEU A 86 -11.01 -1.67 7.37
C LEU A 86 -11.48 -0.33 6.79
N CYS A 87 -12.68 -0.28 6.20
CA CYS A 87 -13.21 0.94 5.59
C CYS A 87 -13.60 2.01 6.63
N ASP A 88 -13.73 1.68 7.92
CA ASP A 88 -13.93 2.69 8.98
C ASP A 88 -12.72 3.63 9.10
N ARG A 89 -11.51 3.16 8.77
CA ARG A 89 -10.30 3.98 8.70
C ARG A 89 -10.34 5.09 7.65
N ILE A 90 -11.24 5.00 6.67
CA ILE A 90 -11.42 6.06 5.68
C ILE A 90 -12.01 7.33 6.32
N LEU A 91 -12.70 7.21 7.46
CA LEU A 91 -13.18 8.37 8.22
C LEU A 91 -12.05 9.18 8.89
N GLU A 92 -10.80 8.68 8.88
CA GLU A 92 -9.60 9.43 9.29
C GLU A 92 -9.03 10.32 8.17
N TYR A 93 -9.53 10.18 6.93
CA TYR A 93 -9.12 11.00 5.78
C TYR A 93 -9.93 12.29 5.70
N ASN A 94 -9.28 13.36 5.25
CA ASN A 94 -9.88 14.64 4.93
C ASN A 94 -9.60 15.02 3.46
N ILE A 95 -10.30 16.06 3.01
CA ILE A 95 -10.14 16.61 1.66
C ILE A 95 -9.28 17.87 1.73
N HIS A 96 -8.13 17.78 1.09
CA HIS A 96 -7.29 18.91 0.73
C HIS A 96 -7.86 19.54 -0.54
N LYS A 97 -8.84 20.43 -0.40
CA LYS A 97 -9.46 21.15 -1.53
C LYS A 97 -8.46 22.07 -2.26
N GLU A 98 -7.31 22.34 -1.65
CA GLU A 98 -6.13 22.95 -2.26
C GLU A 98 -5.37 22.06 -3.28
N ARG A 99 -5.68 20.75 -3.36
CA ARG A 99 -5.04 19.78 -4.25
C ARG A 99 -6.01 19.28 -5.34
N THR A 100 -5.50 19.13 -6.56
CA THR A 100 -6.30 18.69 -7.72
C THR A 100 -6.15 17.21 -8.05
N ASP A 101 -5.03 16.63 -7.63
CA ASP A 101 -4.59 15.24 -7.83
C ASP A 101 -5.18 14.28 -6.77
N SER A 102 -4.78 13.00 -6.78
CA SER A 102 -5.34 12.01 -5.84
C SER A 102 -4.87 12.20 -4.40
N THR A 103 -3.77 12.92 -4.16
CA THR A 103 -3.33 13.28 -2.81
C THR A 103 -4.24 14.34 -2.16
N ARG A 104 -5.31 14.77 -2.84
CA ARG A 104 -6.44 15.48 -2.20
C ARG A 104 -7.09 14.67 -1.07
N PHE A 105 -6.99 13.34 -1.10
CA PHE A 105 -7.41 12.47 0.00
C PHE A 105 -6.19 12.08 0.84
N ALA A 106 -6.05 12.67 2.02
CA ALA A 106 -4.99 12.34 2.98
C ALA A 106 -5.49 12.46 4.43
N LYS A 107 -4.76 11.86 5.38
CA LYS A 107 -5.09 11.95 6.81
C LYS A 107 -4.51 13.22 7.43
N GLY A 108 -5.19 13.75 8.45
CA GLY A 108 -4.85 15.03 9.08
C GLY A 108 -5.63 16.21 8.51
N MET A 109 -5.36 17.42 8.99
CA MET A 109 -6.11 18.62 8.66
C MET A 109 -5.62 19.25 7.34
N SER A 110 -6.53 19.73 6.49
CA SER A 110 -6.15 20.41 5.24
C SER A 110 -5.67 21.84 5.47
N GLN A 111 -4.87 22.39 4.55
CA GLN A 111 -4.25 23.70 4.71
C GLN A 111 -5.31 24.82 4.83
N THR A 112 -6.39 24.67 4.07
CA THR A 112 -7.56 25.54 4.14
C THR A 112 -8.17 25.51 5.55
N PHE A 113 -8.32 24.33 6.13
CA PHE A 113 -8.96 24.15 7.44
C PHE A 113 -8.07 24.58 8.60
N GLN A 114 -6.79 24.26 8.54
CA GLN A 114 -5.78 24.74 9.50
C GLN A 114 -5.71 26.27 9.53
N THR A 115 -5.90 26.93 8.38
CA THR A 115 -6.03 28.40 8.30
C THR A 115 -7.32 28.89 8.95
N LEU A 116 -8.45 28.19 8.79
CA LEU A 116 -9.75 28.56 9.36
C LEU A 116 -9.76 28.42 10.90
N HIS A 117 -9.26 27.31 11.46
CA HIS A 117 -9.04 27.17 12.90
C HIS A 117 -8.08 28.25 13.41
N GLY A 118 -6.93 28.45 12.74
CA GLY A 118 -5.96 29.48 13.10
C GLY A 118 -6.44 30.94 12.93
N LEU A 119 -7.65 31.17 12.43
CA LEU A 119 -8.37 32.46 12.47
C LEU A 119 -9.31 32.51 13.68
N VAL A 120 -10.07 31.44 13.94
CA VAL A 120 -10.95 31.29 15.11
C VAL A 120 -10.15 31.39 16.42
N ASP A 121 -8.99 30.75 16.50
CA ASP A 121 -8.06 30.81 17.63
C ASP A 121 -7.53 32.23 17.92
N LYS A 122 -7.49 33.08 16.88
CA LYS A 122 -7.12 34.50 16.98
C LYS A 122 -8.31 35.41 17.30
N GLY A 123 -9.48 34.82 17.60
CA GLY A 123 -10.72 35.54 17.91
C GLY A 123 -11.46 36.09 16.68
N VAL A 124 -11.09 35.69 15.46
CA VAL A 124 -11.82 36.09 14.25
C VAL A 124 -13.06 35.23 14.09
N LYS A 125 -14.24 35.85 14.02
CA LYS A 125 -15.50 35.12 13.80
C LYS A 125 -15.58 34.63 12.36
N VAL A 126 -15.37 33.34 12.14
CA VAL A 126 -15.52 32.66 10.85
C VAL A 126 -16.91 32.01 10.78
N GLU A 127 -17.75 32.43 9.83
CA GLU A 127 -19.10 31.88 9.64
C GLU A 127 -19.16 31.02 8.37
N LEU A 128 -18.98 29.70 8.52
CA LEU A 128 -19.10 28.73 7.41
C LEU A 128 -20.53 28.21 7.19
N GLY A 129 -21.53 28.75 7.89
CA GLY A 129 -22.88 28.19 7.97
C GLY A 129 -22.99 26.88 8.77
N ILE A 130 -21.86 26.29 9.18
CA ILE A 130 -21.77 25.02 9.91
C ILE A 130 -21.23 25.29 11.34
N PRO A 131 -21.88 24.80 12.41
CA PRO A 131 -21.38 24.88 13.79
C PRO A 131 -20.00 24.24 13.97
N TYR A 132 -19.17 24.84 14.82
CA TYR A 132 -17.79 24.40 15.10
C TYR A 132 -17.68 22.95 15.57
N GLU A 133 -18.69 22.44 16.29
CA GLU A 133 -18.80 21.03 16.73
C GLU A 133 -18.93 20.01 15.58
N LEU A 134 -19.16 20.49 14.34
CA LEU A 134 -19.28 19.69 13.13
C LEU A 134 -18.10 19.91 12.17
N TRP A 135 -17.10 20.70 12.55
CA TRP A 135 -15.96 21.03 11.69
C TRP A 135 -15.04 19.82 11.47
N ASP A 136 -14.60 19.16 12.54
CA ASP A 136 -13.74 17.96 12.47
C ASP A 136 -14.50 16.66 12.13
N LYS A 137 -15.64 16.73 11.42
CA LYS A 137 -16.41 15.56 10.99
C LYS A 137 -16.12 15.20 9.53
N PRO A 138 -16.07 13.90 9.19
CA PRO A 138 -15.81 13.45 7.82
C PRO A 138 -16.87 14.00 6.87
N SER A 139 -16.42 14.60 5.77
CA SER A 139 -17.32 15.23 4.78
C SER A 139 -18.03 14.20 3.92
N VAL A 140 -19.03 14.65 3.14
CA VAL A 140 -19.86 13.78 2.30
C VAL A 140 -19.03 12.97 1.30
N GLU A 141 -17.98 13.55 0.74
CA GLU A 141 -17.09 12.85 -0.20
C GLU A 141 -16.24 11.77 0.49
N ILE A 142 -15.88 11.96 1.77
CA ILE A 142 -15.18 10.96 2.59
C ILE A 142 -16.14 9.81 2.99
N THR A 143 -17.37 10.12 3.41
CA THR A 143 -18.37 9.09 3.72
C THR A 143 -18.79 8.31 2.47
N ASN A 144 -18.84 8.96 1.31
CA ASN A 144 -19.03 8.30 0.02
C ASN A 144 -17.83 7.40 -0.34
N MET A 145 -16.59 7.85 -0.12
CA MET A 145 -15.39 7.04 -0.33
C MET A 145 -15.31 5.82 0.60
N LYS A 146 -15.87 5.91 1.83
CA LYS A 146 -16.09 4.74 2.70
C LYS A 146 -17.03 3.73 2.04
N SER A 147 -18.19 4.16 1.53
CA SER A 147 -19.10 3.23 0.85
C SER A 147 -18.56 2.68 -0.46
N GLN A 148 -17.72 3.43 -1.18
CA GLN A 148 -16.96 2.88 -2.31
C GLN A 148 -15.96 1.80 -1.86
N CYS A 149 -15.29 1.97 -0.73
CA CYS A 149 -14.42 0.95 -0.13
C CYS A 149 -15.20 -0.31 0.28
N GLU A 150 -16.38 -0.14 0.88
CA GLU A 150 -17.26 -1.25 1.27
C GLU A 150 -17.69 -2.05 0.03
N THR A 151 -18.17 -1.38 -1.02
CA THR A 151 -18.49 -2.02 -2.31
C THR A 151 -17.28 -2.69 -2.96
N LEU A 152 -16.09 -2.09 -2.89
CA LEU A 152 -14.87 -2.69 -3.44
C LEU A 152 -14.37 -3.90 -2.63
N LEU A 153 -14.60 -3.95 -1.31
CA LEU A 153 -14.33 -5.15 -0.52
C LEU A 153 -15.33 -6.27 -0.88
N GLU A 154 -16.61 -5.94 -1.01
CA GLU A 154 -17.66 -6.90 -1.38
C GLU A 154 -17.48 -7.47 -2.81
N GLU A 155 -17.11 -6.65 -3.80
CA GLU A 155 -16.92 -7.10 -5.20
C GLU A 155 -15.62 -7.91 -5.38
N TYR A 156 -14.56 -7.62 -4.61
CA TYR A 156 -13.22 -8.18 -4.82
C TYR A 156 -12.70 -9.07 -3.67
N GLU A 157 -13.56 -9.57 -2.76
CA GLU A 157 -13.12 -10.37 -1.60
C GLU A 157 -12.33 -11.64 -1.99
N ASP A 158 -12.83 -12.41 -2.96
CA ASP A 158 -12.17 -13.62 -3.47
C ASP A 158 -10.83 -13.29 -4.16
N ASP A 159 -10.78 -12.19 -4.92
CA ASP A 159 -9.56 -11.72 -5.58
C ASP A 159 -8.50 -11.27 -4.55
N LEU A 160 -8.92 -10.59 -3.48
CA LEU A 160 -8.07 -10.21 -2.35
C LEU A 160 -7.57 -11.44 -1.59
N ARG A 161 -8.38 -12.50 -1.47
CA ARG A 161 -8.02 -13.77 -0.85
C ARG A 161 -6.97 -14.51 -1.69
N GLU A 162 -7.17 -14.62 -3.01
CA GLU A 162 -6.19 -15.18 -3.96
C GLU A 162 -4.84 -14.45 -3.85
N TRP A 163 -4.85 -13.11 -3.86
CA TRP A 163 -3.61 -12.32 -3.71
C TRP A 163 -2.93 -12.53 -2.36
N TYR A 164 -3.70 -12.60 -1.27
CA TYR A 164 -3.14 -12.78 0.08
C TYR A 164 -2.51 -14.17 0.28
N GLU A 165 -3.13 -15.22 -0.25
CA GLU A 165 -2.52 -16.56 -0.23
C GLU A 165 -1.29 -16.63 -1.14
N ALA A 166 -1.31 -16.00 -2.31
CA ALA A 166 -0.16 -15.89 -3.19
C ALA A 166 1.01 -15.11 -2.56
N ASP A 167 0.76 -13.96 -1.92
CA ASP A 167 1.78 -13.16 -1.20
C ASP A 167 2.40 -13.95 -0.03
N ALA A 168 1.62 -14.82 0.62
CA ALA A 168 2.09 -15.69 1.67
C ALA A 168 3.02 -16.82 1.17
N GLU A 169 2.99 -17.19 -0.10
CA GLU A 169 3.88 -18.20 -0.70
C GLU A 169 4.98 -17.62 -1.60
N ALA A 170 4.80 -16.39 -2.11
CA ALA A 170 5.72 -15.75 -3.06
C ALA A 170 7.12 -15.44 -2.49
N ASP A 171 8.15 -15.87 -3.23
CA ASP A 171 9.51 -15.36 -3.10
C ASP A 171 9.58 -13.84 -3.33
N VAL A 172 10.60 -13.19 -2.77
CA VAL A 172 10.79 -11.73 -2.80
C VAL A 172 10.82 -11.15 -4.22
N GLU A 173 11.27 -11.93 -5.21
CA GLU A 173 11.35 -11.52 -6.62
C GLU A 173 10.00 -11.63 -7.38
N ASN A 174 9.06 -12.45 -6.88
CA ASN A 174 7.75 -12.70 -7.51
C ASN A 174 6.57 -12.01 -6.80
N ARG A 175 6.85 -11.17 -5.80
CA ARG A 175 5.85 -10.46 -4.99
C ARG A 175 5.22 -9.31 -5.79
N VAL A 176 3.91 -9.39 -6.03
CA VAL A 176 3.11 -8.33 -6.68
C VAL A 176 2.53 -7.41 -5.62
N GLU A 177 2.73 -6.09 -5.74
CA GLU A 177 2.13 -5.11 -4.83
C GLU A 177 0.59 -5.13 -4.94
N LEU A 178 -0.13 -5.14 -3.81
CA LEU A 178 -1.60 -5.18 -3.80
C LEU A 178 -2.23 -4.05 -4.64
N ILE A 179 -1.59 -2.88 -4.69
CA ILE A 179 -2.07 -1.73 -5.48
C ILE A 179 -2.05 -2.00 -7.00
N ASP A 180 -1.08 -2.77 -7.50
CA ASP A 180 -1.05 -3.15 -8.92
C ASP A 180 -2.01 -4.31 -9.20
N TYR A 181 -2.08 -5.31 -8.31
CA TYR A 181 -3.01 -6.41 -8.45
C TYR A 181 -4.47 -5.93 -8.40
N LEU A 182 -4.87 -5.31 -7.28
CA LEU A 182 -6.25 -4.87 -7.09
C LEU A 182 -6.59 -3.73 -8.06
N CYS A 183 -5.85 -2.62 -8.05
CA CYS A 183 -6.31 -1.44 -8.79
C CYS A 183 -6.03 -1.54 -10.28
N VAL A 184 -4.82 -1.90 -10.72
CA VAL A 184 -4.52 -1.94 -12.16
C VAL A 184 -5.17 -3.14 -12.84
N GLN A 185 -5.02 -4.35 -12.29
CA GLN A 185 -5.48 -5.58 -12.95
C GLN A 185 -6.97 -5.85 -12.71
N LYS A 186 -7.45 -5.78 -11.45
CA LYS A 186 -8.83 -6.15 -11.11
C LYS A 186 -9.83 -4.99 -11.23
N VAL A 187 -9.62 -3.80 -10.67
CA VAL A 187 -10.63 -2.71 -10.64
C VAL A 187 -10.65 -1.87 -11.93
N LEU A 188 -9.49 -1.41 -12.39
CA LEU A 188 -9.42 -0.44 -13.51
C LEU A 188 -9.52 -1.11 -14.88
N LYS A 189 -9.07 -2.36 -15.06
CA LYS A 189 -9.23 -3.16 -16.29
C LYS A 189 -8.87 -2.38 -17.58
N ASN A 190 -7.72 -1.69 -17.59
CA ASN A 190 -7.20 -0.79 -18.65
C ASN A 190 -7.84 0.63 -18.74
N LYS A 191 -8.61 1.07 -17.74
CA LYS A 191 -8.95 2.49 -17.55
C LYS A 191 -7.72 3.30 -17.10
N ASP A 192 -7.87 4.62 -17.00
CA ASP A 192 -6.82 5.50 -16.48
C ASP A 192 -6.37 5.09 -15.06
N SER A 193 -5.07 5.14 -14.85
CA SER A 193 -4.34 4.78 -13.63
C SER A 193 -3.42 5.90 -13.14
N SER A 194 -3.56 7.11 -13.69
CA SER A 194 -2.87 8.35 -13.30
C SER A 194 -2.73 8.50 -11.78
N CYS A 195 -3.82 8.33 -11.04
CA CYS A 195 -3.88 8.44 -9.58
C CYS A 195 -2.82 7.57 -8.86
N LEU A 196 -2.43 6.43 -9.43
CA LEU A 196 -1.51 5.48 -8.80
C LEU A 196 -0.03 5.90 -8.94
N LYS A 197 0.30 6.82 -9.85
CA LYS A 197 1.68 7.24 -10.15
C LYS A 197 2.19 8.41 -9.28
N GLU A 198 1.30 9.09 -8.56
CA GLU A 198 1.60 10.31 -7.81
C GLU A 198 2.31 10.00 -6.48
N LYS A 199 3.50 10.61 -6.28
CA LYS A 199 4.22 10.59 -4.99
C LYS A 199 3.46 11.43 -3.96
N GLY A 200 2.73 10.78 -3.05
CA GLY A 200 1.99 11.46 -1.97
C GLY A 200 2.79 11.61 -0.68
N ASP A 201 2.32 12.51 0.20
CA ASP A 201 2.89 12.77 1.54
C ASP A 201 2.82 11.56 2.50
N THR A 202 2.12 10.48 2.14
CA THR A 202 1.88 9.30 2.98
C THR A 202 3.09 8.36 3.12
N GLY A 203 4.23 8.93 3.55
CA GLY A 203 5.19 8.27 4.44
C GLY A 203 5.99 7.07 3.91
N ASN A 204 5.89 6.68 2.64
CA ASN A 204 6.72 5.61 2.08
C ASN A 204 7.00 5.80 0.57
N SER A 205 8.25 6.16 0.24
CA SER A 205 8.66 6.56 -1.10
C SER A 205 8.84 5.37 -2.06
N ILE A 206 7.81 5.03 -2.84
CA ILE A 206 7.92 4.04 -3.92
C ILE A 206 8.54 4.69 -5.17
N GLU A 207 9.84 4.49 -5.36
CA GLU A 207 10.57 5.00 -6.54
C GLU A 207 10.49 4.04 -7.74
N ARG A 208 9.42 4.16 -8.55
CA ARG A 208 9.31 3.45 -9.83
C ARG A 208 10.23 4.11 -10.88
N LYS A 209 11.26 3.39 -11.32
CA LYS A 209 12.19 3.82 -12.38
C LYS A 209 11.58 3.57 -13.77
N GLU A 210 10.90 4.56 -14.33
CA GLU A 210 10.53 4.52 -15.76
C GLU A 210 11.75 4.78 -16.65
N SER A 211 11.83 4.08 -17.80
CA SER A 211 12.97 4.12 -18.71
C SER A 211 12.89 5.29 -19.68
N LYS A 212 14.00 6.03 -19.86
CA LYS A 212 14.10 7.15 -20.79
C LYS A 212 13.92 6.71 -22.25
N SER A 213 13.07 7.43 -22.98
CA SER A 213 13.33 7.80 -24.38
C SER A 213 13.91 9.22 -24.41
N ASP A 214 14.71 9.51 -25.43
CA ASP A 214 15.40 10.79 -25.61
C ASP A 214 15.29 11.23 -27.08
N GLU A 215 14.84 12.47 -27.32
CA GLU A 215 15.49 13.34 -28.31
C GLU A 215 15.04 14.82 -28.19
N GLY A 216 15.99 15.71 -27.88
CA GLY A 216 16.31 16.80 -28.82
C GLY A 216 15.76 18.23 -28.63
N LYS A 217 16.46 19.06 -27.82
CA LYS A 217 16.69 20.53 -27.99
C LYS A 217 15.46 21.49 -27.81
N THR A 218 15.52 22.77 -27.40
CA THR A 218 16.48 23.77 -26.80
C THR A 218 15.64 25.02 -26.36
N LYS A 219 16.07 26.11 -25.68
CA LYS A 219 17.36 26.69 -25.26
C LYS A 219 17.19 27.70 -24.06
N ASP A 220 18.26 28.47 -23.75
CA ASP A 220 18.45 29.78 -23.05
C ASP A 220 17.24 30.64 -22.57
N ASP A 221 17.33 31.58 -21.60
CA ASP A 221 18.50 32.23 -20.94
C ASP A 221 18.23 32.66 -19.46
N LYS A 222 19.22 33.31 -18.83
CA LYS A 222 19.46 33.68 -17.41
C LYS A 222 18.45 34.56 -16.62
N SER A 223 18.70 34.53 -15.30
CA SER A 223 18.60 35.63 -14.30
C SER A 223 17.27 35.73 -13.53
N LYS A 224 17.21 36.12 -12.24
CA LYS A 224 18.23 36.69 -11.33
C LYS A 224 17.98 36.32 -9.84
N LYS A 225 18.93 36.63 -8.93
CA LYS A 225 19.00 36.21 -7.50
C LYS A 225 18.68 37.33 -6.48
N SER A 226 17.97 36.97 -5.40
CA SER A 226 18.06 37.48 -4.00
C SER A 226 17.16 36.60 -3.09
N ASN A 227 17.61 35.94 -2.01
CA ASN A 227 18.03 36.44 -0.68
C ASN A 227 16.88 37.13 0.09
N GLN A 228 16.60 36.90 1.38
CA GLN A 228 17.10 35.98 2.45
C GLN A 228 15.97 35.94 3.55
N ASP A 229 15.79 35.07 4.54
CA ASP A 229 16.58 34.48 5.66
C ASP A 229 15.78 33.22 6.13
N SER A 230 16.27 32.05 6.53
CA SER A 230 17.35 31.59 7.44
C SER A 230 16.96 31.54 8.94
N ASP A 231 16.50 30.36 9.37
CA ASP A 231 16.69 29.79 10.71
C ASP A 231 17.37 28.41 10.50
N ASP A 232 18.44 28.11 11.23
CA ASP A 232 19.28 26.90 11.09
C ASP A 232 19.09 25.92 12.29
N ASP A 233 19.99 24.92 12.45
CA ASP A 233 20.00 23.76 13.37
C ASP A 233 19.18 22.53 12.88
N ASP A 234 19.70 21.31 12.71
CA ASP A 234 21.04 20.69 12.89
C ASP A 234 21.33 19.73 11.70
N ASP A 235 22.51 19.79 11.04
CA ASP A 235 22.77 18.95 9.83
C ASP A 235 24.22 18.40 9.66
N GLU A 236 25.07 18.42 10.70
CA GLU A 236 26.47 17.91 10.60
C GLU A 236 26.65 16.39 10.81
N ASP A 237 25.64 15.67 11.32
CA ASP A 237 25.83 14.31 11.88
C ASP A 237 25.65 13.15 10.86
N ASP A 238 25.08 13.40 9.68
CA ASP A 238 24.55 12.31 8.82
C ASP A 238 25.54 11.75 7.77
N GLU A 239 26.54 12.50 7.29
CA GLU A 239 27.61 11.92 6.42
C GLU A 239 28.49 10.93 7.20
N ASP A 240 28.90 11.28 8.42
CA ASP A 240 29.72 10.40 9.25
C ASP A 240 28.94 9.13 9.68
N ARG A 241 27.60 9.23 9.76
CA ARG A 241 26.68 8.10 9.94
C ARG A 241 26.58 7.22 8.70
N LYS A 242 26.44 7.80 7.50
CA LYS A 242 26.45 7.08 6.22
C LYS A 242 27.76 6.32 6.00
N GLU A 243 28.90 6.91 6.32
CA GLU A 243 30.21 6.25 6.16
C GLU A 243 30.42 5.10 7.18
N LYS A 244 30.01 5.26 8.44
CA LYS A 244 29.98 4.15 9.42
C LYS A 244 29.12 2.97 8.92
N ILE A 245 27.98 3.25 8.28
CA ILE A 245 27.12 2.22 7.67
C ILE A 245 27.83 1.50 6.50
N ARG A 246 28.47 2.23 5.59
CA ARG A 246 29.25 1.66 4.47
C ARG A 246 30.36 0.72 4.97
N GLN A 247 31.09 1.12 6.01
CA GLN A 247 32.16 0.31 6.60
C GLN A 247 31.63 -0.97 7.27
N LEU A 248 30.48 -0.89 7.97
CA LEU A 248 29.82 -2.07 8.55
C LEU A 248 29.34 -3.05 7.48
N ILE A 249 28.80 -2.57 6.35
CA ILE A 249 28.40 -3.41 5.21
C ILE A 249 29.62 -4.12 4.61
N LYS A 250 30.71 -3.39 4.34
CA LYS A 250 31.96 -3.96 3.80
C LYS A 250 32.54 -5.04 4.72
N LYS A 251 32.58 -4.79 6.02
CA LYS A 251 33.07 -5.77 7.02
C LYS A 251 32.21 -7.03 7.06
N LYS A 252 30.88 -6.92 6.99
CA LYS A 252 29.97 -8.07 6.91
C LYS A 252 30.17 -8.89 5.63
N ALA A 253 30.39 -8.24 4.48
CA ALA A 253 30.67 -8.93 3.22
C ALA A 253 31.98 -9.73 3.28
N GLU A 254 33.05 -9.16 3.85
CA GLU A 254 34.31 -9.88 4.06
C GLU A 254 34.19 -11.06 5.01
N GLU A 255 33.44 -10.93 6.11
CA GLU A 255 33.16 -12.04 7.01
C GLU A 255 32.37 -13.16 6.33
N GLN A 256 31.43 -12.82 5.45
CA GLN A 256 30.65 -13.81 4.71
C GLN A 256 31.54 -14.58 3.71
N ALA A 257 32.39 -13.89 2.94
CA ALA A 257 33.36 -14.53 2.07
C ALA A 257 34.34 -15.47 2.83
N LYS A 258 34.74 -15.10 4.06
CA LYS A 258 35.55 -15.92 4.97
C LYS A 258 34.78 -17.12 5.54
N LYS A 259 33.44 -17.04 5.68
CA LYS A 259 32.57 -18.17 6.06
C LYS A 259 32.40 -19.15 4.91
N ASP A 260 32.15 -18.68 3.69
CA ASP A 260 31.84 -19.55 2.53
C ASP A 260 33.08 -20.25 1.96
N SER A 261 34.25 -19.60 1.96
CA SER A 261 35.54 -20.27 1.68
C SER A 261 35.83 -21.43 2.66
N LYS A 262 35.54 -21.24 3.94
CA LYS A 262 35.64 -22.27 4.99
C LYS A 262 34.56 -23.36 4.89
N LYS A 263 33.48 -23.11 4.14
CA LYS A 263 32.40 -24.06 3.84
C LYS A 263 32.78 -24.98 2.69
N ASN A 264 33.48 -24.47 1.66
CA ASN A 264 34.01 -25.28 0.56
C ASN A 264 35.14 -26.22 1.02
N SER A 265 36.10 -25.78 1.84
CA SER A 265 37.21 -26.65 2.29
C SER A 265 36.77 -27.89 3.08
N LYS A 266 35.61 -27.83 3.76
CA LYS A 266 34.96 -28.98 4.42
C LYS A 266 34.21 -29.91 3.45
N LYS A 267 33.94 -29.48 2.21
CA LYS A 267 33.18 -30.23 1.20
C LYS A 267 34.10 -31.19 0.44
N ASP A 268 35.29 -30.75 0.07
CA ASP A 268 36.26 -31.56 -0.69
C ASP A 268 36.91 -32.65 0.16
N SER A 269 37.30 -32.34 1.41
CA SER A 269 37.83 -33.33 2.36
C SER A 269 36.87 -34.49 2.67
N LYS A 270 35.55 -34.31 2.44
CA LYS A 270 34.53 -35.37 2.57
C LYS A 270 34.34 -36.20 1.29
N LYS A 271 34.91 -35.78 0.17
CA LYS A 271 34.82 -36.43 -1.15
C LYS A 271 35.86 -37.55 -1.29
N ASP A 272 37.11 -37.31 -0.89
CA ASP A 272 38.19 -38.29 -0.99
C ASP A 272 38.00 -39.50 -0.05
N SER A 273 37.49 -39.30 1.17
CA SER A 273 37.13 -40.39 2.09
C SER A 273 36.05 -41.33 1.54
N LYS A 274 35.31 -40.92 0.50
CA LYS A 274 34.32 -41.77 -0.18
C LYS A 274 34.91 -42.50 -1.39
N LYS A 275 36.02 -42.02 -1.96
CA LYS A 275 36.72 -42.63 -3.11
C LYS A 275 37.55 -43.84 -2.68
N THR A 276 38.31 -43.74 -1.59
CA THR A 276 39.14 -44.83 -1.03
C THR A 276 38.35 -45.99 -0.41
N LYS A 277 37.07 -45.81 -0.12
CA LYS A 277 36.19 -46.93 0.31
C LYS A 277 35.60 -47.73 -0.85
N LYS A 278 35.56 -47.21 -2.08
CA LYS A 278 35.03 -47.99 -3.23
C LYS A 278 36.08 -48.99 -3.75
N THR A 279 37.29 -48.51 -4.01
CA THR A 279 38.40 -49.32 -4.57
C THR A 279 38.92 -50.45 -3.66
N LYS A 280 38.43 -50.58 -2.42
CA LYS A 280 38.72 -51.73 -1.55
C LYS A 280 37.67 -52.86 -1.60
N ASN A 281 36.48 -52.62 -2.15
CA ASN A 281 35.48 -53.66 -2.35
C ASN A 281 35.64 -54.36 -3.70
N ASP A 282 35.97 -53.59 -4.75
CA ASP A 282 36.05 -54.06 -6.13
C ASP A 282 37.18 -55.09 -6.40
N VAL A 283 38.07 -55.34 -5.41
CA VAL A 283 39.20 -56.29 -5.50
C VAL A 283 38.93 -57.61 -4.73
N LYS A 284 37.74 -57.77 -4.12
CA LYS A 284 37.42 -58.96 -3.29
C LYS A 284 36.34 -59.88 -3.89
N ILE A 285 36.15 -59.84 -5.22
CA ILE A 285 35.14 -60.62 -5.94
C ILE A 285 35.71 -61.27 -7.23
N GLU A 286 37.00 -61.62 -7.23
CA GLU A 286 37.59 -62.61 -8.15
C GLU A 286 38.65 -63.43 -7.40
N LEU A 287 38.21 -64.52 -6.76
CA LEU A 287 39.00 -65.70 -6.31
C LEU A 287 38.06 -66.77 -5.75
#